data_AF-A0AAW1VLN5-F1
#
_entry.id   AF-A0AAW1VLN5-F1
#
_cell.length_a   1.000
_cell.length_b   1.000
_cell.length_c   1.000
_cell.angle_alpha   90.00
_cell.angle_beta   90.00
_cell.angle_gamma   90.00
#
_symmetry.space_group_name_H-M   'P 1'
#
loop_
_entity.id
_entity.type
_entity.pdbx_description
1 polymer ?
#
loop_
_entity_poly.entity_id
_entity_poly.type
_entity_poly.pdbx_seq_one_letter_code
_entity_poly.pdbx_strand_id
1 'polypeptide(L)' 'MSDDSNVYYCVGTAYVLPEENEPTKGRILVFLVEDGKLQLIAEKETRASVYSLNAFNGKLLAAINQK' A
#
# COMPACT_ATOMS: atom_id res chain seq x y z
N MET A 1 0.45 -7.99 22.05
CA MET A 1 -0.63 -8.39 21.12
C MET A 1 -0.24 -7.91 19.73
N SER A 2 0.56 -8.73 19.04
CA SER A 2 0.81 -8.67 17.59
C SER A 2 1.67 -9.90 17.23
N ASP A 3 1.17 -11.09 17.54
CA ASP A 3 1.79 -12.37 17.13
C ASP A 3 1.26 -12.79 15.74
N ASP A 4 1.20 -11.83 14.83
CA ASP A 4 0.86 -12.13 13.46
C ASP A 4 2.14 -12.47 12.70
N SER A 5 2.38 -13.78 12.52
CA SER A 5 3.56 -14.31 11.83
C SER A 5 3.40 -14.35 10.31
N ASN A 6 2.28 -13.87 9.78
CA ASN A 6 2.02 -13.91 8.35
C ASN A 6 2.94 -12.96 7.59
N VAL A 7 3.37 -13.39 6.40
CA VAL A 7 4.11 -12.55 5.47
C VAL A 7 3.12 -11.90 4.52
N TYR A 8 3.10 -10.57 4.53
CA TYR A 8 2.20 -9.77 3.71
C TYR A 8 2.91 -9.12 2.54
N TYR A 9 2.18 -9.01 1.43
CA TYR A 9 2.60 -8.25 0.26
C TYR A 9 1.89 -6.91 0.26
N CYS A 10 2.65 -5.85 0.50
CA CYS A 10 2.14 -4.48 0.49
C CYS A 10 2.40 -3.82 -0.86
N VAL A 11 1.36 -3.26 -1.48
CA VAL A 11 1.44 -2.61 -2.79
C VAL A 11 1.00 -1.16 -2.67
N GLY A 12 1.88 -0.23 -3.05
CA GLY A 12 1.55 1.17 -3.22
C GLY A 12 1.05 1.45 -4.64
N THR A 13 -0.05 2.21 -4.76
CA THR A 13 -0.66 2.56 -6.05
C THR A 13 -0.83 4.07 -6.21
N ALA A 14 -1.12 4.48 -7.44
CA ALA A 14 -1.55 5.82 -7.81
C ALA A 14 -2.72 5.71 -8.80
N TYR A 15 -3.67 6.64 -8.73
CA TYR A 15 -4.64 6.85 -9.80
C TYR A 15 -4.05 7.87 -10.77
N VAL A 16 -3.83 7.45 -12.02
CA VAL A 16 -3.33 8.33 -13.08
C VAL A 16 -4.53 8.72 -13.93
N LEU A 17 -4.99 9.97 -13.77
CA LEU A 17 -6.11 10.53 -14.52
C LEU A 17 -5.56 11.53 -15.55
N PRO A 18 -5.98 11.48 -16.84
CA PRO A 18 -5.45 12.37 -17.89
C PRO A 18 -5.53 13.87 -17.57
N GLU A 19 -6.48 14.27 -16.73
CA GLU A 19 -6.82 15.65 -16.37
C GLU A 19 -5.99 16.15 -15.17
N GLU A 20 -5.28 15.24 -14.50
CA GLU A 20 -4.42 15.56 -13.37
C GLU A 20 -2.95 15.62 -13.80
N ASN A 21 -2.26 16.71 -13.46
CA ASN A 21 -0.81 16.81 -13.69
C ASN A 21 -0.01 15.93 -12.72
N GLU A 22 -0.54 15.66 -11.52
CA GLU A 22 0.06 14.81 -10.49
C GLU A 22 -1.04 13.98 -9.81
N PRO A 23 -0.81 12.70 -9.47
CA PRO A 23 -1.82 11.86 -8.83
C PRO A 23 -2.31 12.44 -7.50
N THR A 24 -3.61 12.72 -7.39
CA THR A 24 -4.23 13.20 -6.15
C THR A 24 -4.81 12.08 -5.28
N LYS A 25 -4.75 10.85 -5.79
CA LYS A 25 -5.28 9.65 -5.12
C LYS A 25 -4.32 8.49 -5.31
N GLY A 26 -4.22 7.65 -4.30
CA GLY A 26 -3.50 6.40 -4.35
C GLY A 26 -4.00 5.46 -3.27
N ARG A 27 -3.47 4.24 -3.23
CA ARG A 27 -3.83 3.24 -2.22
C ARG A 27 -2.63 2.46 -1.75
N ILE A 28 -2.72 1.98 -0.52
CA ILE A 28 -1.91 0.87 -0.02
C ILE A 28 -2.81 -0.34 0.07
N LEU A 29 -2.49 -1.38 -0.69
CA LEU A 29 -3.17 -2.67 -0.66
C LEU A 29 -2.28 -3.66 0.11
N VAL A 30 -2.87 -4.42 1.01
CA VAL A 30 -2.17 -5.47 1.77
C VAL A 30 -2.77 -6.80 1.36
N PHE A 31 -1.92 -7.68 0.83
CA PHE A 31 -2.30 -9.01 0.42
C PHE A 31 -1.66 -10.08 1.30
N LEU A 32 -2.43 -11.11 1.60
CA LEU A 32 -1.95 -12.38 2.12
C LEU A 32 -1.88 -13.39 0.96
N VAL A 33 -0.82 -14.21 0.92
CA VAL A 33 -0.71 -15.32 -0.02
C VAL A 33 -0.79 -16.62 0.74
N GLU A 34 -1.90 -17.34 0.56
CA GLU A 34 -2.15 -18.65 1.17
C GLU A 34 -2.68 -19.60 0.11
N ASP A 35 -2.19 -20.84 0.10
CA ASP A 35 -2.57 -21.90 -0.85
C ASP A 35 -2.53 -21.45 -2.32
N GLY A 36 -1.51 -20.66 -2.67
CA GLY A 36 -1.32 -20.14 -4.03
C GLY A 36 -2.33 -19.08 -4.45
N LYS A 37 -3.13 -18.55 -3.51
CA LYS A 37 -4.12 -17.51 -3.75
C LYS A 37 -3.69 -16.19 -3.14
N LEU A 38 -3.85 -15.12 -3.90
CA LEU A 38 -3.65 -13.75 -3.43
C LEU A 38 -4.97 -13.23 -2.86
N GLN A 39 -5.00 -12.86 -1.58
CA GLN A 39 -6.17 -12.35 -0.88
C GLN A 39 -5.94 -10.92 -0.42
N LEU A 40 -6.81 -9.99 -0.81
CA LEU A 40 -6.79 -8.62 -0.30
C LEU A 40 -7.34 -8.60 1.12
N ILE A 41 -6.50 -8.30 2.11
CA ILE A 41 -6.88 -8.31 3.53
C ILE A 41 -7.06 -6.92 4.12
N ALA A 42 -6.42 -5.91 3.52
CA ALA A 42 -6.59 -4.51 3.92
C ALA A 42 -6.36 -3.57 2.74
N GLU A 43 -7.06 -2.44 2.77
CA GLU A 43 -6.91 -1.34 1.84
C GLU A 43 -6.90 -0.01 2.61
N LYS A 44 -5.97 0.87 2.24
CA LYS A 44 -5.89 2.21 2.80
C LYS A 44 -5.77 3.23 1.68
N GLU A 45 -6.77 4.10 1.56
CA GLU A 45 -6.70 5.25 0.66
C GLU A 45 -5.63 6.24 1.14
N THR A 46 -4.98 6.88 0.17
CA THR A 46 -3.94 7.89 0.37
C THR A 46 -4.24 9.11 -0.51
N ARG A 47 -3.75 10.27 -0.08
CA ARG A 47 -4.03 11.57 -0.72
C ARG A 47 -3.12 11.87 -1.94
N ALA A 48 -2.30 10.92 -2.35
CA ALA A 48 -1.41 11.02 -3.51
C ALA A 48 -0.86 9.63 -3.87
N SER A 49 0.07 9.56 -4.82
CA SER A 49 0.81 8.33 -5.14
C SER A 49 1.67 7.83 -3.98
N VAL A 50 1.70 6.51 -3.81
CA VAL A 50 2.61 5.81 -2.90
C VAL A 50 3.86 5.37 -3.67
N TYR A 51 4.98 6.09 -3.51
CA TYR A 51 6.21 5.83 -4.28
C TYR A 51 7.10 4.74 -3.71
N SER A 52 7.08 4.58 -2.38
CA SER A 52 7.92 3.60 -1.70
C SER A 52 7.22 3.07 -0.46
N LEU A 53 7.44 1.80 -0.18
CA LEU A 53 7.00 1.09 1.01
C LEU A 53 8.19 0.37 1.62
N ASN A 54 8.34 0.46 2.94
CA ASN A 54 9.42 -0.21 3.65
C ASN A 54 8.91 -0.80 4.97
N ALA A 55 9.26 -2.05 5.25
CA ALA A 55 9.00 -2.67 6.56
C ALA A 55 9.94 -2.05 7.60
N PHE A 56 9.37 -1.39 8.60
CA PHE A 56 10.12 -0.62 9.59
C PHE A 56 9.62 -0.91 10.99
N ASN A 57 10.40 -1.68 11.78
CA ASN A 57 10.12 -2.01 13.18
C ASN A 57 8.71 -2.58 13.42
N GLY A 58 8.32 -3.59 12.63
CA GLY A 58 6.98 -4.20 12.73
C GLY A 58 5.84 -3.32 12.19
N LYS A 59 6.17 -2.22 11.50
CA LYS A 59 5.21 -1.32 10.85
C LYS A 59 5.55 -1.17 9.37
N LEU A 60 4.68 -0.46 8.64
CA LEU A 60 4.88 -0.10 7.25
C LEU A 60 5.15 1.40 7.15
N LEU A 61 6.36 1.78 6.71
CA LEU A 61 6.70 3.14 6.35
C LEU A 61 6.32 3.37 4.88
N ALA A 62 5.57 4.43 4.60
CA ALA A 62 5.12 4.76 3.26
C ALA A 62 5.56 6.17 2.85
N ALA A 63 6.23 6.29 1.71
CA ALA A 63 6.53 7.56 1.07
C ALA A 63 5.37 7.94 0.15
N ILE A 64 4.54 8.88 0.60
CA ILE A 64 3.38 9.41 -0.13
C ILE A 64 3.70 10.85 -0.50
N ASN A 65 3.54 11.22 -1.77
CA ASN A 65 3.82 12.59 -2.20
C ASN A 65 2.96 13.58 -1.40
N GLN A 66 3.55 14.69 -0.98
CA GLN A 66 2.81 15.86 -0.51
C GLN A 66 3.33 17.05 -1.31
N LYS A 67 2.50 17.55 -2.20
CA LYS A 67 2.64 18.89 -2.72
C LYS A 67 1.80 19.83 -1.87
#